data_AF-A0A661SGG0-F1
#
_entry.id   AF-A0A661SGG0-F1
#
_cell.length_a   1.000
_cell.length_b   1.000
_cell.length_c   1.000
_cell.angle_alpha   90.00
_cell.angle_beta   90.00
_cell.angle_gamma   90.00
#
_symmetry.space_group_name_H-M   'P 1'
#
loop_
_entity.id
_entity.type
_entity.pdbx_description
1 polymer ?
#
loop_
_entity_poly.entity_id
_entity_poly.type
_entity_poly.pdbx_seq_one_letter_code
_entity_poly.pdbx_strand_id
1 'polypeptide(L)'
;MTISKLENHYIRFGVDEKVIRDVMSQALSRGGDYCDLFFQHSFGNHIRLEDHAVNRAHCSIDFGVGIRVLKGEQTGYSFTDEITPKGMKLAAKYAANIADSNKEIAPVQVKHHRVTNYY
;
A
#
# COMPACT_ATOMS: atom_id res chain seq x y z
N MET A 1 -22.66 14.17 9.35
CA MET A 1 -22.46 13.25 8.21
C MET A 1 -21.15 12.53 8.48
N THR A 2 -21.21 11.28 8.94
CA THR A 2 -20.02 10.55 9.41
C THR A 2 -19.34 9.90 8.23
N ILE A 3 -18.19 10.44 7.81
CA ILE A 3 -17.35 9.83 6.78
C ILE A 3 -16.78 8.53 7.34
N SER A 4 -16.95 7.44 6.60
CA SER A 4 -16.45 6.13 7.01
C SER A 4 -14.92 6.15 7.13
N LYS A 5 -14.36 5.29 8.00
CA LYS A 5 -12.90 5.20 8.20
C LYS A 5 -12.14 4.93 6.89
N LEU A 6 -12.79 4.27 5.92
CA LEU A 6 -12.27 3.98 4.59
C LEU A 6 -12.22 5.21 3.68
N GLU A 7 -13.32 5.97 3.62
CA GLU A 7 -13.38 7.23 2.85
C GLU A 7 -12.33 8.23 3.36
N ASN A 8 -12.06 8.27 4.67
CA ASN A 8 -10.97 9.07 5.22
C ASN A 8 -9.58 8.61 4.73
N HIS A 9 -9.36 7.32 4.51
CA HIS A 9 -8.09 6.82 3.95
C HIS A 9 -7.97 7.18 2.46
N TYR A 10 -9.05 7.04 1.70
CA TYR A 10 -9.13 7.44 0.30
C TYR A 10 -8.76 8.91 0.11
N ILE A 11 -9.36 9.80 0.92
CA ILE A 11 -9.04 11.23 0.91
C ILE A 11 -7.58 11.49 1.29
N ARG A 12 -7.05 10.81 2.32
CA ARG A 12 -5.68 11.04 2.80
C ARG A 12 -4.60 10.69 1.78
N PHE A 13 -4.84 9.68 0.95
CA PHE A 13 -3.90 9.23 -0.07
C PHE A 13 -4.25 9.72 -1.48
N GLY A 14 -5.36 10.45 -1.65
CA GLY A 14 -5.80 10.92 -2.98
C GLY A 14 -6.19 9.78 -3.93
N VAL A 15 -6.67 8.66 -3.38
CA VAL A 15 -7.11 7.48 -4.14
C VAL A 15 -8.60 7.26 -3.95
N ASP A 16 -9.25 6.64 -4.92
CA ASP A 16 -10.62 6.19 -4.79
C ASP A 16 -10.70 4.66 -4.93
N GLU A 17 -11.90 4.12 -4.71
CA GLU A 17 -12.16 2.69 -4.81
C GLU A 17 -11.87 2.13 -6.21
N LYS A 18 -12.13 2.91 -7.26
CA LYS A 18 -11.88 2.50 -8.64
C LYS A 18 -10.39 2.33 -8.89
N VAL A 19 -9.57 3.28 -8.45
CA VAL A 19 -8.11 3.21 -8.55
C VAL A 19 -7.57 1.96 -7.84
N ILE A 20 -8.05 1.67 -6.63
CA ILE A 20 -7.63 0.49 -5.88
C ILE A 20 -8.00 -0.80 -6.61
N ARG A 21 -9.23 -0.89 -7.13
CA ARG A 21 -9.68 -2.05 -7.91
C ARG A 21 -8.86 -2.23 -9.18
N ASP A 22 -8.56 -1.14 -9.90
CA ASP A 22 -7.74 -1.18 -11.12
C ASP A 22 -6.31 -1.68 -10.81
N VAL A 23 -5.75 -1.31 -9.65
CA VAL A 23 -4.40 -1.72 -9.22
C VAL A 23 -4.39 -3.17 -8.75
N MET A 24 -5.40 -3.60 -7.99
CA MET A 24 -5.57 -5.02 -7.61
C MET A 24 -5.73 -5.90 -8.86
N SER A 25 -6.49 -5.43 -9.85
CA SER A 25 -6.65 -6.15 -11.13
C SER A 25 -5.30 -6.31 -11.85
N GLN A 26 -4.48 -5.26 -11.85
CA GLN A 26 -3.12 -5.32 -12.39
C GLN A 26 -2.20 -6.25 -11.59
N ALA A 27 -2.34 -6.30 -10.27
CA ALA A 27 -1.55 -7.16 -9.40
C ALA A 27 -1.87 -8.66 -9.61
N LEU A 28 -3.13 -8.98 -9.87
CA LEU A 28 -3.61 -10.35 -10.10
C LEU A 28 -3.57 -10.77 -11.57
N SER A 29 -3.14 -9.89 -12.48
CA SER A 29 -3.22 -10.12 -13.94
C SER A 29 -2.38 -11.30 -14.44
N ARG A 30 -1.43 -11.80 -13.63
CA ARG A 30 -0.59 -12.98 -13.94
C ARG A 30 -1.00 -14.24 -13.16
N GLY A 31 -2.21 -14.22 -12.58
CA GLY A 31 -2.80 -15.33 -11.86
C GLY A 31 -2.24 -15.57 -10.46
N GLY A 32 -1.90 -14.51 -9.74
CA GLY A 32 -1.71 -14.57 -8.29
C GLY A 32 -3.01 -14.96 -7.58
N ASP A 33 -2.92 -15.77 -6.54
CA ASP A 33 -4.08 -16.29 -5.80
C ASP A 33 -4.67 -15.23 -4.85
N TYR A 34 -3.83 -14.28 -4.41
CA TYR A 34 -4.21 -13.21 -3.49
C TYR A 34 -3.34 -11.97 -3.70
N CYS A 35 -3.89 -10.79 -3.42
CA CYS A 35 -3.11 -9.57 -3.29
C CYS A 35 -3.63 -8.68 -2.15
N ASP A 36 -2.72 -7.91 -1.55
CA ASP A 36 -3.04 -6.82 -0.63
C ASP A 36 -2.26 -5.55 -0.97
N LEU A 37 -2.82 -4.42 -0.56
CA LEU A 37 -2.20 -3.10 -0.66
C LEU A 37 -2.09 -2.54 0.75
N PHE A 38 -0.89 -2.12 1.14
CA PHE A 38 -0.60 -1.49 2.42
C PHE A 38 -0.15 -0.05 2.20
N PHE A 39 -0.95 0.91 2.66
CA PHE A 39 -0.65 2.34 2.55
C PHE A 39 0.01 2.85 3.83
N GLN A 40 1.13 3.54 3.70
CA GLN A 40 1.87 4.16 4.80
C GLN A 40 1.88 5.67 4.64
N HIS A 41 1.58 6.38 5.73
CA HIS A 41 1.82 7.80 5.87
C HIS A 41 2.21 8.08 7.33
N SER A 42 3.52 8.15 7.57
CA SER A 42 4.12 8.47 8.87
C SER A 42 4.85 9.80 8.80
N PHE A 43 4.77 10.57 9.89
CA PHE A 43 5.47 11.84 10.05
C PHE A 43 6.18 11.83 11.40
N GLY A 44 7.50 12.04 11.39
CA GLY A 44 8.36 12.03 12.57
C GLY A 44 9.05 13.37 12.76
N ASN A 45 9.06 13.85 14.01
CA ASN A 45 9.87 14.99 14.42
C ASN A 45 10.94 14.50 15.39
N HIS A 46 12.19 14.83 15.10
CA HIS A 46 13.34 14.39 15.88
C HIS A 46 14.12 15.61 16.35
N ILE A 47 14.27 15.73 17.67
CA ILE A 47 15.07 16.78 18.31
C ILE A 47 16.06 16.07 19.23
N ARG A 48 17.35 16.38 19.08
CA ARG A 48 18.42 15.89 19.95
C ARG A 48 19.01 17.05 20.74
N LEU A 49 18.95 16.92 22.07
CA LEU A 49 19.56 17.83 23.02
C LEU A 49 20.80 17.17 23.63
N GLU A 50 21.93 17.85 23.56
CA GLU A 50 23.22 17.44 24.13
C GLU A 50 23.92 18.72 24.66
N ASP A 51 24.67 18.63 25.77
CA ASP A 51 25.37 19.77 26.39
C ASP A 51 24.50 21.01 26.64
N HIS A 52 23.26 20.80 27.11
CA HIS A 52 22.24 21.85 27.36
C HIS A 52 21.85 22.67 26.12
N ALA A 53 22.20 22.21 24.92
CA ALA A 53 21.86 22.85 23.65
C ALA A 53 21.16 21.87 22.70
N VAL A 54 20.38 22.40 21.75
CA VAL A 54 19.83 21.60 20.66
C VAL A 54 20.90 21.43 19.60
N ASN A 55 21.36 20.20 19.43
CA ASN A 55 22.48 19.91 18.54
C ASN A 55 21.99 19.46 17.16
N ARG A 56 20.83 18.81 17.08
CA ARG A 56 20.20 18.37 15.83
C ARG A 56 18.68 18.44 15.91
N ALA A 57 18.06 18.91 14.83
CA ALA A 57 16.62 18.80 14.62
C ALA A 57 16.36 18.38 13.16
N HIS A 58 15.49 17.41 12.94
CA HIS A 58 15.05 17.00 11.60
C HIS A 58 13.63 16.43 11.63
N CYS A 59 12.98 16.44 10.47
CA CYS A 59 11.69 15.79 10.26
C CYS A 59 11.86 14.65 9.25
N SER A 60 11.07 13.60 9.41
CA SER A 60 10.98 12.46 8.49
C SER A 60 9.54 12.30 8.02
N ILE A 61 9.37 11.94 6.75
CA ILE A 61 8.07 11.62 6.16
C ILE A 61 8.23 10.31 5.42
N ASP A 62 7.50 9.28 5.87
CA ASP A 62 7.37 8.03 5.14
C ASP A 62 6.00 8.01 4.47
N PHE A 63 5.97 8.01 3.14
CA PHE A 63 4.75 8.03 2.36
C PHE A 63 4.85 7.04 1.20
N GLY A 64 3.86 6.16 1.06
CA GLY A 64 3.84 5.22 -0.05
C GLY A 64 2.84 4.08 0.11
N VAL A 65 2.88 3.16 -0.85
CA VAL A 65 2.08 1.95 -0.88
C VAL A 65 2.96 0.74 -1.18
N GLY A 66 2.83 -0.30 -0.36
CA GLY A 66 3.35 -1.64 -0.61
C GLY A 66 2.27 -2.51 -1.24
N ILE A 67 2.63 -3.33 -2.22
CA ILE A 67 1.74 -4.23 -2.94
C ILE A 67 2.33 -5.62 -2.87
N ARG A 68 1.56 -6.56 -2.31
CA ARG A 68 1.93 -7.96 -2.19
C ARG A 68 1.03 -8.82 -3.06
N VAL A 69 1.61 -9.80 -3.74
CA VAL A 69 0.92 -10.81 -4.54
C VAL A 69 1.39 -12.19 -4.08
N LEU A 70 0.47 -13.12 -3.84
CA LEU A 70 0.78 -14.48 -3.44
C LEU A 70 0.46 -15.46 -4.57
N LYS A 71 1.32 -16.47 -4.76
CA LYS A 71 1.07 -17.61 -5.66
C LYS A 71 1.51 -18.91 -5.00
N GLY A 72 0.56 -19.68 -4.46
CA GLY A 72 0.86 -20.75 -3.51
C GLY A 72 1.70 -20.22 -2.36
N GLU A 73 2.89 -20.79 -2.16
CA GLU A 73 3.85 -20.37 -1.13
C GLU A 73 4.75 -19.20 -1.55
N GLN A 74 4.67 -18.75 -2.81
CA GLN A 74 5.52 -17.68 -3.34
C GLN A 74 4.92 -16.31 -3.05
N THR A 75 5.78 -15.35 -2.72
CA THR A 75 5.39 -13.96 -2.45
C THR A 75 6.12 -13.01 -3.39
N GLY A 76 5.36 -12.26 -4.17
CA GLY A 76 5.82 -11.11 -4.93
C GLY A 76 5.52 -9.84 -4.15
N TYR A 77 6.48 -8.92 -4.10
CA TYR A 77 6.33 -7.67 -3.39
C TYR A 77 6.98 -6.53 -4.16
N SER A 78 6.31 -5.39 -4.20
CA SER A 78 6.83 -4.14 -4.73
C SER A 78 6.21 -2.98 -3.96
N PHE A 79 6.86 -1.83 -3.97
CA PHE A 79 6.35 -0.63 -3.33
C PHE A 79 6.60 0.60 -4.21
N THR A 80 5.91 1.70 -3.92
CA THR A 80 6.14 3.01 -4.52
C THR A 80 5.74 4.12 -3.55
N ASP A 81 6.47 5.22 -3.60
CA ASP A 81 6.14 6.50 -2.98
C ASP A 81 5.24 7.38 -3.88
N GLU A 82 5.09 7.01 -5.16
CA GLU A 82 4.23 7.69 -6.12
C GLU A 82 2.80 7.16 -6.05
N ILE A 83 1.96 7.81 -5.23
CA ILE A 83 0.52 7.53 -5.12
C ILE A 83 -0.25 8.16 -6.29
N THR A 84 0.07 7.71 -7.50
CA THR A 84 -0.69 7.99 -8.73
C THR A 84 -1.20 6.68 -9.31
N PRO A 85 -2.29 6.68 -10.11
CA PRO A 85 -2.75 5.46 -10.77
C PRO A 85 -1.66 4.78 -11.60
N LYS A 86 -0.73 5.54 -12.17
CA LYS A 86 0.40 5.03 -12.95
C LYS A 86 1.45 4.38 -12.05
N GLY A 87 1.91 5.08 -11.00
CA GLY A 87 2.92 4.58 -10.06
C GLY A 87 2.44 3.29 -9.37
N MET A 88 1.20 3.29 -8.88
CA MET A 88 0.62 2.12 -8.21
C MET A 88 0.44 0.93 -9.15
N LYS A 89 -0.02 1.15 -10.40
CA LYS A 89 -0.12 0.07 -11.40
C LYS A 89 1.25 -0.50 -11.77
N LEU A 90 2.29 0.33 -11.81
CA LEU A 90 3.64 -0.12 -12.10
C LEU A 90 4.19 -1.01 -10.97
N ALA A 91 4.03 -0.59 -9.71
CA ALA A 91 4.38 -1.41 -8.56
C ALA A 91 3.59 -2.74 -8.56
N ALA A 92 2.29 -2.69 -8.87
CA ALA A 92 1.46 -3.89 -8.97
C ALA A 92 1.95 -4.85 -10.06
N LYS A 93 2.35 -4.31 -11.23
CA LYS A 93 2.92 -5.10 -12.32
C LYS A 93 4.22 -5.80 -11.89
N TYR A 94 5.08 -5.13 -11.13
CA TYR A 94 6.31 -5.75 -10.63
C TYR A 94 6.03 -6.85 -9.60
N ALA A 95 5.11 -6.62 -8.66
CA ALA A 95 4.69 -7.64 -7.70
C ALA A 95 4.05 -8.85 -8.40
N ALA A 96 3.27 -8.63 -9.46
CA ALA A 96 2.61 -9.68 -10.24
C ALA A 96 3.58 -10.64 -10.93
N ASN A 97 4.83 -10.25 -11.19
CA ASN A 97 5.82 -11.09 -11.87
C ASN A 97 6.20 -12.36 -11.10
N ILE A 98 5.84 -12.47 -9.82
CA ILE A 98 5.99 -13.72 -9.07
C ILE A 98 5.11 -14.85 -9.63
N ALA A 99 3.99 -14.49 -10.26
CA ALA A 99 3.06 -15.44 -10.83
C ALA A 99 3.29 -15.54 -12.34
N ASP A 100 3.14 -16.76 -12.87
CA ASP A 100 3.30 -17.03 -14.30
C ASP A 100 2.22 -18.01 -14.78
N SER A 101 0.97 -17.65 -14.57
CA SER A 101 -0.17 -18.46 -14.99
C SER A 101 -1.20 -17.60 -15.71
N ASN A 102 -1.75 -18.09 -16.82
CA ASN A 102 -2.84 -17.45 -17.57
C ASN A 102 -4.19 -17.49 -16.84
N LYS A 103 -4.20 -17.69 -15.52
CA LYS A 103 -5.43 -17.77 -14.73
C LYS A 103 -5.80 -16.38 -14.27
N GLU A 104 -6.66 -15.69 -15.01
CA GLU A 104 -7.22 -14.41 -14.55
C GLU A 104 -8.10 -14.66 -13.33
N ILE A 105 -7.72 -14.09 -12.18
CA ILE A 105 -8.55 -14.10 -10.98
C ILE A 105 -9.25 -12.75 -10.89
N ALA A 106 -10.57 -12.77 -11.04
CA ALA A 106 -11.37 -11.56 -10.97
C ALA A 106 -11.28 -10.93 -9.56
N PRO A 107 -11.18 -9.59 -9.44
CA PRO A 107 -11.17 -8.91 -8.16
C PRO A 107 -12.41 -9.25 -7.34
N VAL A 108 -12.22 -9.69 -6.10
CA VAL A 108 -13.31 -9.99 -5.17
C VAL A 108 -13.74 -8.70 -4.44
N GLN A 109 -14.98 -8.64 -3.98
CA GLN A 109 -15.50 -7.51 -3.19
C GLN A 109 -14.60 -7.26 -1.96
N VAL A 110 -14.22 -6.00 -1.77
CA VAL A 110 -13.41 -5.56 -0.61
C VAL A 110 -14.20 -5.87 0.67
N LYS A 111 -13.68 -6.80 1.48
CA LYS A 111 -14.22 -7.09 2.80
C LYS A 111 -13.36 -6.42 3.86
N HIS A 112 -13.98 -5.60 4.69
CA HIS A 112 -13.31 -4.98 5.83
C HIS A 112 -12.88 -6.05 6.83
N HIS A 113 -11.57 -6.17 7.04
CA HIS A 113 -11.03 -6.99 8.11
C HIS A 113 -10.37 -6.09 9.15
N ARG A 114 -10.75 -6.27 10.43
CA ARG A 114 -10.13 -5.54 11.54
C ARG A 114 -8.93 -6.35 12.01
N VAL A 115 -7.73 -5.95 11.60
CA VAL A 115 -6.50 -6.53 12.13
C VAL A 115 -6.29 -6.13 13.59
N THR A 116 -5.84 -7.09 14.41
CA THR A 116 -5.50 -6.86 15.82
C THR A 116 -4.32 -5.90 15.89
N ASN A 117 -4.47 -4.82 16.66
CA ASN A 117 -3.35 -3.95 16.99
C ASN A 117 -2.55 -4.59 18.14
N TYR A 118 -1.29 -4.95 17.88
CA TYR A 118 -0.39 -5.56 18.86
C TYR A 118 0.52 -4.51 19.55
N TYR A 119 0.25 -3.22 19.34
CA TYR A 119 0.98 -2.09 19.91
C TYR A 119 0.05 -1.10 20.61
#